data_AF-A0A2W7B9X3-F1
#
_entry.id   AF-A0A2W7B9X3-F1
#
_cell.length_a   1.000
_cell.length_b   1.000
_cell.length_c   1.000
_cell.angle_alpha   90.00
_cell.angle_beta   90.00
_cell.angle_gamma   90.00
#
_symmetry.space_group_name_H-M   'P 1'
#
loop_
_entity.id
_entity.type
_entity.pdbx_description
1 polymer ?
#
loop_
_entity_poly.entity_id
_entity_poly.type
_entity_poly.pdbx_seq_one_letter_code
_entity_poly.pdbx_strand_id
1 'polypeptide(L)'
;MRSLKILKVLKFKSNSLCVPKKSNACVNYMENSLLTNTNFSTRDFSLKTRFNRWKSSLIANPQIMGGEVVFPNTRLTVRHVGGMIERGELPAIIREDYPYLSDEDIQFAHLYVKDNCRVDRS
;
A
#
# COMPACT_ATOMS: atom_id res chain seq x y z
N MET A 1 35.23 -39.14 2.35
CA MET A 1 33.89 -38.74 1.86
C MET A 1 33.27 -37.84 2.90
N ARG A 2 33.28 -36.52 2.72
CA ARG A 2 32.80 -35.55 3.73
C ARG A 2 31.88 -34.50 3.11
N SER A 3 30.71 -34.42 3.73
CA SER A 3 29.92 -33.22 4.04
C SER A 3 29.11 -32.50 2.95
N LEU A 4 27.79 -32.64 3.14
CA LEU A 4 26.72 -31.66 3.00
C LEU A 4 27.11 -30.28 2.44
N LYS A 5 26.51 -29.91 1.30
CA LYS A 5 26.42 -28.52 0.86
C LYS A 5 25.05 -27.95 1.19
N ILE A 6 25.13 -26.90 2.00
CA ILE A 6 24.11 -26.07 2.63
C ILE A 6 23.22 -25.33 1.62
N LEU A 7 21.97 -25.12 2.02
CA LEU A 7 20.96 -24.24 1.43
C LEU A 7 21.57 -22.92 0.91
N LYS A 8 21.31 -22.58 -0.35
CA LYS A 8 21.36 -21.17 -0.80
C LYS A 8 19.97 -20.57 -0.66
N VAL A 9 19.76 -19.92 0.48
CA VAL A 9 18.70 -18.91 0.65
C VAL A 9 19.01 -17.78 -0.32
N LEU A 10 18.17 -17.62 -1.35
CA LEU A 10 18.16 -16.44 -2.20
C LEU A 10 17.73 -15.25 -1.33
N LYS A 11 18.72 -14.47 -0.90
CA LYS A 11 18.50 -13.15 -0.30
C LYS A 11 17.93 -12.22 -1.37
N PHE A 12 16.62 -12.05 -1.39
CA PHE A 12 15.99 -10.94 -2.10
C PHE A 12 16.31 -9.67 -1.31
N LYS A 13 17.15 -8.80 -1.87
CA LYS A 13 17.41 -7.47 -1.31
C LYS A 13 16.16 -6.63 -1.51
N SER A 14 15.31 -6.55 -0.48
CA SER A 14 14.31 -5.49 -0.35
C SER A 14 15.03 -4.18 -0.10
N ASN A 15 15.47 -3.51 -1.17
CA ASN A 15 15.87 -2.10 -1.10
C ASN A 15 14.59 -1.24 -1.00
N SER A 16 13.92 -1.27 0.14
CA SER A 16 12.92 -0.26 0.52
C SER A 16 13.61 0.92 1.20
N LEU A 17 14.56 1.52 0.49
CA LEU A 17 15.00 2.88 0.80
C LEU A 17 13.96 3.81 0.19
N CYS A 18 13.06 4.32 1.03
CA CYS A 18 12.28 5.51 0.71
C CYS A 18 13.26 6.64 0.40
N VAL A 19 13.50 6.90 -0.88
CA VAL A 19 14.32 8.03 -1.33
C VAL A 19 13.49 9.31 -1.14
N PRO A 20 13.99 10.33 -0.44
CA PRO A 20 13.23 11.55 -0.20
C PRO A 20 13.09 12.36 -1.50
N LYS A 21 11.87 12.49 -2.02
CA LYS A 21 11.56 13.50 -3.04
C LYS A 21 11.30 14.85 -2.35
N LYS A 22 12.36 15.57 -1.97
CA LYS A 22 12.29 17.00 -1.65
C LYS A 22 12.57 17.82 -2.90
N SER A 23 11.53 18.43 -3.48
CA SER A 23 11.58 19.80 -4.03
C SER A 23 10.21 20.22 -4.61
N ASN A 24 9.53 21.14 -3.93
CA ASN A 24 8.61 22.16 -4.45
C ASN A 24 7.52 21.80 -5.49
N ALA A 25 7.00 20.57 -5.52
CA ALA A 25 5.95 20.16 -6.47
C ALA A 25 4.55 19.95 -5.85
N CYS A 26 4.35 20.22 -4.55
CA CYS A 26 3.08 19.93 -3.85
C CYS A 26 1.92 20.89 -4.16
N VAL A 27 2.04 21.77 -5.16
CA VAL A 27 0.90 22.58 -5.65
C VAL A 27 0.35 22.06 -6.99
N ASN A 28 1.03 21.15 -7.70
CA ASN A 28 0.62 20.77 -9.07
C ASN A 28 0.61 19.26 -9.29
N TYR A 29 -0.23 18.50 -8.55
CA TYR A 29 -0.47 17.09 -8.90
C TYR A 29 -1.94 16.67 -8.82
N MET A 30 -2.83 17.54 -9.31
CA MET A 30 -4.15 17.14 -9.83
C MET A 30 -4.44 17.67 -11.24
N GLU A 31 -3.58 18.51 -11.84
CA GLU A 31 -3.95 19.20 -13.10
C GLU A 31 -3.05 19.03 -14.32
N ASN A 32 -1.92 18.31 -14.29
CA ASN A 32 -1.09 18.16 -15.50
C ASN A 32 -0.63 16.73 -15.74
N SER A 33 -1.55 15.91 -16.24
CA SER A 33 -1.23 14.65 -16.95
C SER A 33 -2.40 14.24 -17.86
N LEU A 34 -3.00 15.19 -18.57
CA LEU A 34 -3.55 14.87 -19.88
C LEU A 34 -2.36 14.91 -20.85
N LEU A 35 -2.24 13.87 -21.68
CA LEU A 35 -1.26 13.70 -22.77
C LEU A 35 0.10 13.09 -22.35
N THR A 36 0.20 11.75 -22.44
CA THR A 36 1.24 11.01 -23.22
C THR A 36 1.31 9.53 -22.82
N ASN A 37 0.38 8.73 -23.35
CA ASN A 37 0.65 7.46 -24.03
C ASN A 37 -0.65 6.72 -24.26
N THR A 38 -1.13 6.80 -25.50
CA THR A 38 -2.26 6.04 -26.03
C THR A 38 -1.85 4.59 -26.24
N ASN A 39 -1.77 3.82 -25.14
CA ASN A 39 -1.85 2.36 -25.09
C ASN A 39 -2.27 1.88 -23.68
N PHE A 40 -3.04 2.71 -22.98
CA PHE A 40 -3.59 2.42 -21.66
C PHE A 40 -4.87 1.60 -21.82
N SER A 41 -4.66 0.31 -22.04
CA SER A 41 -5.69 -0.72 -22.19
C SER A 41 -6.74 -0.67 -21.08
N THR A 42 -7.99 -0.98 -21.42
CA THR A 42 -9.21 -1.01 -20.57
C THR A 42 -9.08 -1.63 -19.17
N ARG A 43 -8.03 -2.42 -18.89
CA ARG A 43 -7.74 -3.01 -17.58
C ARG A 43 -7.43 -1.99 -16.49
N ASP A 44 -6.87 -0.84 -16.83
CA ASP A 44 -6.42 0.11 -15.81
C ASP A 44 -7.58 0.97 -15.27
N PHE A 45 -8.53 1.31 -16.12
CA PHE A 45 -9.73 2.05 -15.71
C PHE A 45 -10.57 1.28 -14.66
N SER A 46 -10.66 -0.04 -14.78
CA SER A 46 -11.42 -0.86 -13.83
C SER A 46 -10.74 -0.94 -12.45
N LEU A 47 -9.42 -1.06 -12.40
CA LEU A 47 -8.65 -1.05 -11.15
C LEU A 47 -8.75 0.30 -10.44
N LYS A 48 -8.58 1.39 -11.18
CA LYS A 48 -8.73 2.74 -10.62
C LYS A 48 -10.15 2.97 -10.07
N THR A 49 -11.17 2.49 -10.78
CA THR A 49 -12.57 2.60 -10.33
C THR A 49 -12.81 1.78 -9.06
N ARG A 50 -12.32 0.53 -9.01
CA ARG A 50 -12.41 -0.33 -7.82
C ARG A 50 -11.67 0.26 -6.63
N PHE A 51 -10.45 0.75 -6.84
CA PHE A 51 -9.66 1.40 -5.80
C PHE A 51 -10.37 2.64 -5.25
N ASN A 52 -10.93 3.49 -6.11
CA ASN A 52 -11.68 4.67 -5.66
C ASN A 52 -12.94 4.29 -4.88
N ARG A 53 -13.68 3.27 -5.33
CA ARG A 53 -14.84 2.75 -4.61
C ARG A 53 -14.46 2.22 -3.24
N TRP A 54 -13.41 1.41 -3.18
CA TRP A 54 -12.86 0.91 -1.92
C TRP A 54 -12.40 2.06 -1.00
N LYS A 55 -11.67 3.05 -1.54
CA LYS A 55 -11.22 4.21 -0.76
C LYS A 55 -12.38 4.99 -0.14
N SER A 56 -13.53 5.02 -0.82
CA SER A 56 -14.76 5.69 -0.33
C SER A 56 -15.50 4.94 0.77
N SER A 57 -15.25 3.63 0.96
CA SER A 57 -15.87 2.86 2.06
C SER A 57 -15.09 2.96 3.37
N LEU A 58 -13.89 3.54 3.34
CA LEU A 58 -13.04 3.71 4.52
C LEU A 58 -13.52 4.88 5.38
N ILE A 59 -13.20 4.82 6.68
CA ILE A 59 -13.60 5.85 7.64
C ILE A 59 -12.37 6.64 8.07
N ALA A 60 -12.45 7.96 7.97
CA ALA A 60 -11.50 8.89 8.57
C ALA A 60 -12.24 9.71 9.63
N ASN A 61 -11.93 9.49 10.91
CA ASN A 61 -12.55 10.21 12.01
C ASN A 61 -11.47 10.72 12.96
N PRO A 62 -11.35 12.04 13.20
CA PRO A 62 -10.37 12.62 14.13
C PRO A 62 -10.40 12.02 15.55
N GLN A 63 -11.56 11.54 15.98
CA GLN A 63 -11.76 10.91 17.30
C GLN A 63 -11.30 9.44 17.35
N ILE A 64 -11.01 8.82 16.19
CA ILE A 64 -10.57 7.44 16.07
C ILE A 64 -9.14 7.45 15.53
N MET A 65 -8.19 6.91 16.30
CA MET A 65 -6.77 6.81 15.90
C MET A 65 -6.17 8.14 15.41
N GLY A 66 -6.60 9.27 15.98
CA GLY A 66 -6.08 10.60 15.63
C GLY A 66 -6.41 11.06 14.21
N GLY A 67 -7.48 10.54 13.60
CA GLY A 67 -7.86 10.87 12.23
C GLY A 67 -7.20 10.00 11.16
N GLU A 68 -6.54 8.91 11.54
CA GLU A 68 -6.08 7.93 10.57
C GLU A 68 -7.24 7.23 9.87
N VAL A 69 -6.99 6.77 8.64
CA VAL A 69 -7.96 6.03 7.85
C VAL A 69 -8.02 4.59 8.35
N VAL A 70 -9.21 4.17 8.77
CA VAL A 70 -9.49 2.85 9.35
C VAL A 70 -10.47 2.06 8.50
N PHE A 71 -10.40 0.73 8.59
CA PHE A 71 -11.42 -0.14 8.02
C PHE A 71 -12.73 0.01 8.82
N PRO A 72 -13.89 0.00 8.13
CA PRO A 72 -15.18 0.21 8.79
C PRO A 72 -15.43 -0.84 9.88
N ASN A 73 -16.02 -0.41 11.00
CA ASN A 73 -16.31 -1.24 12.17
C ASN A 73 -15.09 -1.84 12.87
N THR A 74 -13.89 -1.37 12.55
CA THR A 74 -12.65 -1.81 13.20
C THR A 74 -11.86 -0.61 13.71
N ARG A 75 -10.86 -0.88 14.55
CA ARG A 75 -9.79 0.08 14.87
C ARG A 75 -8.49 -0.26 14.14
N LEU A 76 -8.58 -1.02 13.04
CA LEU A 76 -7.44 -1.40 12.23
C LEU A 76 -7.19 -0.33 11.17
N THR A 77 -5.99 0.25 11.17
CA THR A 77 -5.65 1.31 10.22
C THR A 77 -5.21 0.70 8.89
N VAL A 78 -5.62 1.33 7.79
CA VAL A 78 -5.21 0.91 6.43
C VAL A 78 -3.70 1.00 6.30
N ARG A 79 -3.08 1.98 6.96
CA ARG A 79 -1.64 2.15 7.03
C ARG A 79 -0.95 0.97 7.72
N HIS A 80 -1.53 0.44 8.79
CA HIS A 80 -0.96 -0.71 9.49
C HIS A 80 -0.91 -1.93 8.56
N VAL A 81 -2.02 -2.24 7.88
CA VAL A 81 -2.11 -3.37 6.95
C VAL A 81 -1.17 -3.19 5.74
N GLY A 82 -1.19 -2.03 5.08
CA GLY A 82 -0.28 -1.77 3.98
C GLY A 82 1.19 -1.80 4.39
N GLY A 83 1.51 -1.31 5.60
CA GLY A 83 2.86 -1.35 6.15
C GLY A 83 3.35 -2.76 6.52
N MET A 84 2.47 -3.68 6.92
CA MET A 84 2.82 -5.09 7.08
C MET A 84 3.33 -5.67 5.75
N ILE A 85 2.61 -5.41 4.67
CA ILE A 85 2.97 -5.87 3.33
C ILE A 85 4.28 -5.23 2.85
N GLU A 86 4.50 -3.94 3.10
CA GLU A 86 5.76 -3.27 2.77
C GLU A 86 6.97 -3.85 3.52
N ARG A 87 6.76 -4.38 4.73
CA ARG A 87 7.80 -5.10 5.50
C ARG A 87 8.05 -6.53 5.00
N GLY A 88 7.22 -7.02 4.06
CA GLY A 88 7.34 -8.35 3.49
C GLY A 88 6.44 -9.40 4.13
N GLU A 89 5.45 -9.00 4.95
CA GLU A 89 4.45 -9.95 5.45
C GLU A 89 3.62 -10.53 4.30
N LEU A 90 3.32 -11.82 4.41
CA LEU A 90 2.53 -12.52 3.41
C LEU A 90 1.05 -12.17 3.56
N PRO A 91 0.31 -11.88 2.47
CA PRO A 91 -1.13 -11.66 2.51
C PRO A 91 -1.92 -12.81 3.17
N ALA A 92 -1.41 -14.04 3.09
CA ALA A 92 -1.99 -15.20 3.76
C ALA A 92 -2.02 -15.04 5.28
N ILE A 93 -0.88 -14.67 5.87
CA ILE A 93 -0.73 -14.47 7.31
C ILE A 93 -1.58 -13.30 7.80
N ILE A 94 -1.60 -12.19 7.04
CA ILE A 94 -2.45 -11.03 7.36
C ILE A 94 -3.93 -11.43 7.39
N ARG A 95 -4.37 -12.34 6.51
CA ARG A 95 -5.75 -12.82 6.48
C ARG A 95 -6.06 -13.80 7.61
N GLU A 96 -5.08 -14.58 8.03
CA GLU A 96 -5.21 -15.43 9.22
C GLU A 96 -5.43 -14.58 10.47
N ASP A 97 -4.65 -13.50 10.63
CA ASP A 97 -4.77 -12.56 11.75
C ASP A 97 -6.04 -11.71 11.67
N TYR A 98 -6.47 -11.36 10.46
CA TYR A 98 -7.61 -10.47 10.19
C TYR A 98 -8.58 -11.12 9.20
N PRO A 99 -9.37 -12.12 9.63
CA PRO A 99 -10.22 -12.92 8.74
C PRO A 99 -11.39 -12.16 8.12
N TYR A 100 -11.69 -10.96 8.63
CA TYR A 100 -12.71 -10.07 8.09
C TYR A 100 -12.19 -9.17 6.96
N LEU A 101 -10.88 -9.15 6.68
CA LEU A 101 -10.32 -8.42 5.55
C LEU A 101 -10.47 -9.23 4.27
N SER A 102 -10.96 -8.57 3.22
CA SER A 102 -10.98 -9.16 1.89
C SER A 102 -9.61 -9.10 1.23
N ASP A 103 -9.40 -9.92 0.20
CA ASP A 103 -8.20 -9.86 -0.63
C ASP A 103 -8.03 -8.49 -1.30
N GLU A 104 -9.14 -7.82 -1.59
CA GLU A 104 -9.16 -6.48 -2.15
C GLU A 104 -8.68 -5.45 -1.13
N ASP A 105 -9.08 -5.58 0.15
CA ASP A 105 -8.61 -4.71 1.23
C ASP A 105 -7.10 -4.79 1.42
N ILE A 106 -6.55 -6.01 1.44
CA ILE A 106 -5.12 -6.25 1.64
C ILE A 106 -4.32 -5.66 0.46
N GLN A 107 -4.76 -5.92 -0.77
CA GLN A 107 -4.08 -5.40 -1.98
C GLN A 107 -4.14 -3.87 -2.07
N PHE A 108 -5.31 -3.28 -1.84
CA PHE A 108 -5.48 -1.83 -1.94
C PHE A 108 -4.90 -1.09 -0.75
N ALA A 109 -4.82 -1.68 0.44
CA ALA A 109 -4.07 -1.12 1.56
C ALA A 109 -2.59 -0.93 1.22
N HIS A 110 -1.97 -1.90 0.53
CA HIS A 110 -0.60 -1.75 0.05
C HIS A 110 -0.45 -0.58 -0.93
N LEU A 111 -1.35 -0.48 -1.92
CA LEU A 111 -1.36 0.63 -2.88
C LEU A 111 -1.57 1.99 -2.19
N TYR A 112 -2.46 2.03 -1.20
CA TYR A 112 -2.75 3.24 -0.43
C TYR A 112 -1.52 3.76 0.31
N VAL A 113 -0.77 2.89 1.00
CA VAL A 113 0.44 3.30 1.72
C VAL A 113 1.54 3.77 0.78
N LYS A 114 1.69 3.08 -0.35
CA LYS A 114 2.64 3.46 -1.40
C LYS A 114 2.34 4.85 -1.98
N ASP A 115 1.06 5.18 -2.17
CA ASP A 115 0.62 6.49 -2.67
C ASP A 115 0.68 7.58 -1.59
N ASN A 116 0.31 7.24 -0.35
CA ASN A 116 0.23 8.17 0.79
C ASN A 116 1.45 8.11 1.71
N CYS A 117 2.64 7.85 1.16
CA CYS A 117 3.87 7.82 1.94
C CYS A 117 4.09 9.20 2.60
N ARG A 118 3.87 9.29 3.92
CA ARG A 118 4.18 10.49 4.69
C ARG A 118 5.70 10.53 4.84
N VAL A 119 6.33 11.48 4.15
CA VAL A 119 7.71 11.90 4.44
C VAL A 119 7.75 12.23 5.93
N ASP A 120 8.51 11.45 6.69
CA ASP A 120 8.81 11.82 8.06
C ASP A 120 9.52 13.18 8.02
N ARG A 121 8.90 14.17 8.67
CA ARG A 121 9.57 15.44 8.95
C ARG A 121 10.37 15.24 10.23
N SER A 122 11.41 14.41 10.13
CA SER A 122 12.49 14.37 11.11
C SER A 122 13.55 15.42 10.74
#